data_AF-A0A537J6X8-F1
#
_entry.id   AF-A0A537J6X8-F1
#
_cell.length_a   1.000
_cell.length_b   1.000
_cell.length_c   1.000
_cell.angle_alpha   90.00
_cell.angle_beta   90.00
_cell.angle_gamma   90.00
#
_symmetry.space_group_name_H-M   'P 1'
#
loop_
_entity.id
_entity.type
_entity.pdbx_description
1 polymer ?
#
loop_
_entity_poly.entity_id
_entity_poly.type
_entity_poly.pdbx_seq_one_letter_code
_entity_poly.pdbx_strand_id
1 'polypeptide(L)'
;MGRRPRGRRGAREHRGSPPLRLCGGLSRRPRLARVQSGRRRDRRGDRRVDRGFLEPPVPRKTGGEQVKPVLFQIPTPFGTFPVSSFGIFLLLAFIAAILETRTRTRRLGWDSGEVVDLSLYAIIGGIVGARLGYVLVNLRDFAAAPLRGFMIWVDAGLTFYGALLGGALVAWVYGRKRDWRLPQIADAAAPGLALGYAIAMIGALLYGLNYGRPTHVPWAVMLFGEPRHPTQLYLTVAALAVYVVLLAADRIPRPPGRLFWLFVLLMAVARIGIDVFMDSPHVLDGLTLAQVAGFLAGALAVVMLLMGGRSVPAGQAAAGSGVEPIAPPSAGGSHG
;
A
#
# COMPACT_ATOMS: atom_id res chain seq x y z
N MET A 1 -47.09 9.66 -52.45
CA MET A 1 -47.82 10.78 -53.11
C MET A 1 -48.13 11.80 -52.02
N GLY A 2 -47.46 12.96 -51.94
CA GLY A 2 -47.66 14.11 -52.83
C GLY A 2 -48.51 15.16 -52.09
N ARG A 3 -47.90 15.93 -51.18
CA ARG A 3 -47.53 17.37 -51.31
C ARG A 3 -48.66 18.37 -50.95
N ARG A 4 -48.27 19.30 -50.05
CA ARG A 4 -48.93 20.54 -49.58
C ARG A 4 -49.34 21.49 -50.73
N PRO A 5 -50.05 22.58 -50.42
CA PRO A 5 -49.36 23.88 -50.26
C PRO A 5 -49.89 24.76 -49.09
N ARG A 6 -48.99 25.40 -48.30
CA ARG A 6 -48.65 26.86 -48.26
C ARG A 6 -49.81 27.74 -47.78
N GLY A 7 -49.71 28.45 -46.64
CA GLY A 7 -48.86 29.61 -46.31
C GLY A 7 -49.71 30.48 -45.35
N ARG A 8 -49.28 31.50 -44.60
CA ARG A 8 -48.07 32.34 -44.49
C ARG A 8 -48.32 33.24 -43.25
N ARG A 9 -47.27 33.56 -42.48
CA ARG A 9 -47.01 34.83 -41.72
C ARG A 9 -47.99 35.19 -40.58
N GLY A 10 -47.61 35.79 -39.46
CA GLY A 10 -46.36 36.37 -38.94
C GLY A 10 -46.63 36.82 -37.49
N ALA A 11 -45.64 36.69 -36.60
CA ALA A 11 -44.92 37.82 -35.97
C ALA A 11 -45.64 38.48 -34.78
N ARG A 12 -45.15 38.26 -33.55
CA ARG A 12 -44.46 39.27 -32.67
C ARG A 12 -45.43 39.76 -31.57
N GLU A 13 -45.09 40.14 -30.34
CA GLU A 13 -43.85 40.36 -29.58
C GLU A 13 -44.27 40.50 -28.09
N HIS A 14 -43.58 39.86 -27.14
CA HIS A 14 -42.70 40.46 -26.11
C HIS A 14 -43.30 40.89 -24.74
N ARG A 15 -42.70 40.27 -23.69
CA ARG A 15 -42.13 40.82 -22.44
C ARG A 15 -43.04 41.33 -21.31
N GLY A 16 -42.75 40.82 -20.10
CA GLY A 16 -42.62 41.68 -18.92
C GLY A 16 -43.16 41.11 -17.60
N SER A 17 -42.26 40.67 -16.71
CA SER A 17 -42.47 40.60 -15.25
C SER A 17 -41.43 41.52 -14.56
N PRO A 18 -41.48 41.77 -13.24
CA PRO A 18 -42.47 42.39 -12.35
C PRO A 18 -41.88 43.72 -11.72
N PRO A 19 -42.38 44.37 -10.61
CA PRO A 19 -42.07 43.94 -9.21
C PRO A 19 -43.00 44.40 -8.02
N LEU A 20 -42.82 43.72 -6.86
CA LEU A 20 -42.86 44.08 -5.42
C LEU A 20 -43.75 45.20 -4.80
N ARG A 21 -44.43 44.87 -3.67
CA ARG A 21 -44.59 45.73 -2.46
C ARG A 21 -44.74 44.93 -1.14
N LEU A 22 -44.14 45.49 -0.08
CA LEU A 22 -44.07 45.08 1.34
C LEU A 22 -44.94 46.00 2.23
N CYS A 23 -45.50 45.47 3.33
CA CYS A 23 -45.85 46.11 4.63
C CYS A 23 -46.26 44.95 5.57
N GLY A 24 -45.92 44.79 6.86
CA GLY A 24 -45.37 45.65 7.90
C GLY A 24 -46.24 45.48 9.17
N GLY A 25 -45.69 44.99 10.30
CA GLY A 25 -46.43 44.95 11.58
C GLY A 25 -45.77 44.13 12.71
N LEU A 26 -45.10 44.81 13.64
CA LEU A 26 -44.45 44.30 14.86
C LEU A 26 -45.34 44.48 16.11
N SER A 27 -45.19 43.56 17.08
CA SER A 27 -44.89 43.82 18.51
C SER A 27 -45.79 43.17 19.59
N ARG A 28 -45.08 42.77 20.68
CA ARG A 28 -45.46 42.60 22.11
C ARG A 28 -45.72 41.17 22.67
N ARG A 29 -44.74 40.69 23.47
CA ARG A 29 -44.88 39.77 24.64
C ARG A 29 -45.41 40.57 25.87
N PRO A 30 -45.46 40.11 27.17
CA PRO A 30 -45.14 38.80 27.83
C PRO A 30 -46.09 38.39 29.02
N ARG A 31 -45.66 37.39 29.85
CA ARG A 31 -46.03 37.01 31.26
C ARG A 31 -47.02 35.83 31.43
N LEU A 32 -46.93 34.90 32.41
CA LEU A 32 -46.23 34.84 33.72
C LEU A 32 -46.10 33.40 34.26
N ALA A 33 -45.13 33.25 35.17
CA ALA A 33 -44.82 32.17 36.11
C ALA A 33 -46.00 31.40 36.77
N ARG A 34 -45.73 30.14 37.13
CA ARG A 34 -46.28 29.54 38.35
C ARG A 34 -45.16 28.87 39.16
N VAL A 35 -44.91 29.49 40.31
CA VAL A 35 -44.12 29.03 41.45
C VAL A 35 -44.92 27.94 42.18
N GLN A 36 -44.24 26.87 42.60
CA GLN A 36 -44.64 26.13 43.80
C GLN A 36 -43.39 25.81 44.63
N SER A 37 -43.27 26.56 45.72
CA SER A 37 -42.34 26.36 46.82
C SER A 37 -42.88 25.32 47.80
N GLY A 38 -42.00 24.49 48.35
CA GLY A 38 -42.12 24.05 49.74
C GLY A 38 -42.03 22.54 49.99
N ARG A 39 -40.83 22.08 50.37
CA ARG A 39 -40.57 21.52 51.72
C ARG A 39 -39.10 21.09 51.85
N ARG A 40 -38.32 21.91 52.56
CA ARG A 40 -37.14 21.44 53.28
C ARG A 40 -37.61 20.44 54.35
N ARG A 41 -37.06 19.23 54.33
CA ARG A 41 -37.01 18.37 55.51
C ARG A 41 -35.58 17.89 55.65
N ASP A 42 -34.93 18.38 56.71
CA ASP A 42 -33.69 17.83 57.23
C ASP A 42 -33.88 16.35 57.57
N ARG A 43 -33.04 15.50 57.01
CA ARG A 43 -32.66 14.22 57.64
C ARG A 43 -31.15 14.06 57.51
N ARG A 44 -30.47 14.36 58.62
CA ARG A 44 -29.15 13.82 58.95
C ARG A 44 -29.24 12.29 58.98
N GLY A 45 -28.23 11.65 58.38
CA GLY A 45 -27.81 10.30 58.71
C GLY A 45 -28.48 9.17 57.93
N ASP A 46 -27.91 8.79 56.79
CA ASP A 46 -27.55 7.39 56.56
C ASP A 46 -26.33 7.34 55.64
N ARG A 47 -25.15 7.05 56.21
CA ARG A 47 -23.94 6.76 55.45
C ARG A 47 -24.08 5.32 54.96
N ARG A 48 -24.68 5.14 53.78
CA ARG A 48 -24.47 3.93 52.98
C ARG A 48 -23.38 4.20 51.96
N VAL A 49 -22.33 3.42 52.08
CA VAL A 49 -21.18 3.38 51.18
C VAL A 49 -21.67 2.81 49.86
N ASP A 50 -22.15 3.67 48.96
CA ASP A 50 -22.23 3.33 47.55
C ASP A 50 -20.79 3.26 47.05
N ARG A 51 -20.30 2.02 46.91
CA ARG A 51 -19.15 1.70 46.06
C ARG A 51 -19.55 1.99 44.62
N GLY A 52 -19.63 3.28 44.28
CA GLY A 52 -19.58 3.73 42.91
C GLY A 52 -18.27 3.23 42.34
N PHE A 53 -18.37 2.40 41.31
CA PHE A 53 -17.28 2.03 40.44
C PHE A 53 -16.60 3.34 40.02
N LEU A 54 -15.45 3.64 40.62
CA LEU A 54 -14.61 4.75 40.19
C LEU A 54 -14.25 4.43 38.75
N GLU A 55 -14.92 5.10 37.81
CA GLU A 55 -14.42 5.15 36.45
C GLU A 55 -12.95 5.56 36.55
N PRO A 56 -12.01 4.74 36.04
CA PRO A 56 -10.62 5.11 36.07
C PRO A 56 -10.50 6.48 35.41
N PRO A 57 -9.72 7.41 35.99
CA PRO A 57 -9.62 8.76 35.45
C PRO A 57 -9.27 8.67 33.98
N VAL A 58 -10.15 9.19 33.11
CA VAL A 58 -9.89 9.34 31.69
C VAL A 58 -8.53 10.02 31.59
N PRO A 59 -7.51 9.37 31.01
CA PRO A 59 -6.19 9.97 30.94
C PRO A 59 -6.34 11.30 30.21
N ARG A 60 -6.04 12.40 30.92
CA ARG A 60 -5.88 13.70 30.29
C ARG A 60 -4.93 13.49 29.12
N LYS A 61 -5.23 14.06 27.95
CA LYS A 61 -4.31 14.15 26.81
C LYS A 61 -3.07 14.95 27.25
N THR A 62 -2.19 14.31 28.00
CA THR A 62 -0.86 14.80 28.31
C THR A 62 -0.10 14.77 27.00
N GLY A 63 0.55 15.90 26.65
CA GLY A 63 1.21 16.13 25.37
C GLY A 63 1.90 14.87 24.84
N GLY A 64 1.39 14.37 23.73
CA GLY A 64 1.71 13.04 23.23
C GLY A 64 3.20 12.87 23.00
N GLU A 65 3.75 11.76 23.49
CA GLU A 65 4.85 11.11 22.79
C GLU A 65 4.32 10.68 21.41
N GLN A 66 4.30 11.66 20.50
CA GLN A 66 4.14 11.41 19.09
C GLN A 66 5.29 10.50 18.69
N VAL A 67 4.97 9.40 18.01
CA VAL A 67 5.97 8.57 17.32
C VAL A 67 6.87 9.53 16.55
N LYS A 68 8.16 9.64 16.94
CA LYS A 68 9.09 10.59 16.33
C LYS A 68 9.38 10.08 14.90
N PRO A 69 8.71 10.64 13.87
CA PRO A 69 8.79 10.06 12.53
C PRO A 69 10.14 10.39 11.89
N VAL A 70 10.84 11.39 12.43
CA VAL A 70 12.16 11.86 12.02
C VAL A 70 13.19 11.35 13.02
N LEU A 71 14.14 10.57 12.52
CA LEU A 71 15.23 10.03 13.34
C LEU A 71 16.28 11.12 13.63
N PHE A 72 16.71 11.83 12.59
CA PHE A 72 17.64 12.94 12.68
C PHE A 72 17.43 13.90 11.51
N GLN A 73 17.97 15.11 11.64
CA GLN A 73 17.92 16.14 10.60
C GLN A 73 19.33 16.45 10.13
N ILE A 74 19.52 16.53 8.82
CA ILE A 74 20.81 16.90 8.22
C ILE A 74 20.76 18.39 7.92
N PRO A 75 21.66 19.22 8.49
CA PRO A 75 21.74 20.63 8.13
C PRO A 75 22.33 20.77 6.72
N THR A 76 21.64 21.49 5.84
CA THR A 76 22.10 21.81 4.49
C THR A 76 22.07 23.33 4.28
N PRO A 77 22.85 23.89 3.33
CA PRO A 77 22.80 25.32 3.01
C PRO A 77 21.41 25.85 2.62
N PHE A 78 20.48 24.96 2.25
CA PHE A 78 19.12 25.28 1.83
C PHE A 78 18.04 24.94 2.88
N GLY A 79 18.43 24.58 4.11
CA GLY A 79 17.54 24.22 5.21
C GLY A 79 17.87 22.89 5.88
N THR A 80 17.04 22.43 6.81
CA THR A 80 17.20 21.10 7.44
C THR A 80 16.46 20.04 6.65
N PHE A 81 17.15 18.94 6.31
CA PHE A 81 16.54 17.80 5.65
C PHE A 81 16.15 16.74 6.68
N PRO A 82 14.85 16.49 6.92
CA PRO A 82 14.41 15.49 7.89
C PRO A 82 14.56 14.07 7.33
N VAL A 83 15.32 13.23 8.03
CA VAL A 83 15.45 11.80 7.68
C VAL A 83 14.44 10.99 8.48
N SER A 84 13.46 10.41 7.80
CA SER A 84 12.43 9.61 8.43
C SER A 84 12.86 8.17 8.69
N SER A 85 12.31 7.57 9.76
CA SER A 85 12.49 6.14 10.04
C SER A 85 12.01 5.27 8.89
N PHE A 86 10.85 5.59 8.32
CA PHE A 86 10.31 4.92 7.14
C PHE A 86 11.26 5.00 5.94
N GLY A 87 11.84 6.16 5.65
CA GLY A 87 12.76 6.35 4.52
C GLY A 87 14.01 5.49 4.62
N ILE A 88 14.63 5.40 5.81
CA ILE A 88 15.82 4.55 6.03
C ILE A 88 15.46 3.08 5.83
N PHE A 89 14.39 2.61 6.46
CA PHE A 89 13.99 1.20 6.34
C PHE A 89 13.51 0.84 4.93
N LEU A 90 12.94 1.79 4.19
CA LEU A 90 12.61 1.60 2.78
C LEU A 90 13.88 1.45 1.92
N LEU A 91 14.92 2.24 2.18
CA LEU A 91 16.22 2.07 1.53
C LEU A 91 16.85 0.71 1.85
N LEU A 92 16.84 0.31 3.13
CA LEU A 92 17.32 -1.01 3.55
C LEU A 92 16.52 -2.15 2.89
N ALA A 93 15.21 -1.98 2.74
CA ALA A 93 14.35 -2.92 2.04
C ALA A 93 14.76 -3.07 0.57
N PHE A 94 15.06 -1.96 -0.14
CA PHE A 94 15.56 -2.03 -1.50
C PHE A 94 16.92 -2.73 -1.59
N ILE A 95 17.86 -2.39 -0.71
CA ILE A 95 19.17 -3.04 -0.68
C ILE A 95 19.02 -4.55 -0.46
N ALA A 96 18.24 -4.96 0.53
CA ALA A 96 18.00 -6.37 0.80
C ALA A 96 17.35 -7.09 -0.39
N ALA A 97 16.34 -6.48 -1.02
CA ALA A 97 15.67 -7.04 -2.19
C ALA A 97 16.63 -7.20 -3.39
N ILE A 98 17.51 -6.22 -3.62
CA ILE A 98 18.51 -6.24 -4.70
C ILE A 98 19.53 -7.35 -4.46
N LEU A 99 20.10 -7.44 -3.26
CA LEU A 99 21.10 -8.45 -2.91
C LEU A 99 20.52 -9.86 -3.02
N GLU A 100 19.28 -10.05 -2.57
CA GLU A 100 18.57 -11.31 -2.65
C GLU A 100 18.29 -11.71 -4.10
N THR A 101 17.78 -10.78 -4.90
CA THR A 101 17.52 -11.00 -6.34
C THR A 101 18.81 -11.33 -7.08
N ARG A 102 19.88 -10.55 -6.85
CA ARG A 102 21.21 -10.77 -7.43
C ARG A 102 21.74 -12.16 -7.11
N THR A 103 21.62 -12.61 -5.87
CA THR A 103 22.11 -13.94 -5.47
C THR A 103 21.38 -15.06 -6.23
N ARG A 104 20.08 -14.89 -6.48
CA ARG A 104 19.22 -15.87 -7.18
C ARG A 104 19.35 -15.86 -8.69
N THR A 105 19.75 -14.74 -9.28
CA THR A 105 19.96 -14.65 -10.74
C THR A 105 21.33 -15.19 -11.15
N ARG A 106 22.30 -15.32 -10.22
CA ARG A 106 23.61 -15.96 -10.51
C ARG A 106 23.47 -17.39 -11.02
N ARG A 107 22.55 -18.19 -10.46
CA ARG A 107 22.26 -19.56 -10.94
C ARG A 107 21.57 -19.59 -12.31
N LEU A 108 21.05 -18.46 -12.78
CA LEU A 108 20.47 -18.30 -14.12
C LEU A 108 21.52 -17.83 -15.14
N GLY A 109 22.77 -17.62 -14.72
CA GLY A 109 23.85 -17.11 -15.57
C GLY A 109 23.75 -15.62 -15.89
N TRP A 110 22.89 -14.86 -15.19
CA TRP A 110 22.74 -13.43 -15.44
C TRP A 110 23.88 -12.65 -14.81
N ASP A 111 24.31 -11.59 -15.49
CA ASP A 111 25.32 -10.69 -14.97
C ASP A 111 24.82 -9.96 -13.71
N SER A 112 25.70 -9.87 -12.71
CA SER A 112 25.39 -9.23 -11.44
C SER A 112 25.17 -7.73 -11.55
N GLY A 113 25.94 -7.05 -12.41
CA GLY A 113 25.80 -5.62 -12.66
C GLY A 113 24.47 -5.32 -13.33
N GLU A 114 24.11 -6.10 -14.35
CA GLU A 114 22.85 -5.92 -15.06
C GLU A 114 21.61 -6.14 -14.18
N VAL A 115 21.68 -7.03 -13.19
CA VAL A 115 20.59 -7.25 -12.22
C VAL A 115 20.45 -6.06 -11.27
N VAL A 116 21.56 -5.46 -10.87
CA VAL A 116 21.56 -4.24 -10.06
C VAL A 116 20.99 -3.07 -10.88
N ASP A 117 21.45 -2.91 -12.13
CA ASP A 117 20.94 -1.89 -13.06
C ASP A 117 19.44 -2.03 -13.27
N LEU A 118 18.96 -3.25 -13.56
CA LEU A 118 17.53 -3.57 -13.67
C LEU A 118 16.77 -3.10 -12.43
N SER A 119 17.30 -3.41 -11.24
CA SER A 119 16.65 -3.08 -9.98
C SER A 119 16.61 -1.57 -9.74
N LEU A 120 17.70 -0.86 -10.02
CA LEU A 120 17.76 0.60 -9.90
C LEU A 120 16.82 1.28 -10.89
N TYR A 121 16.80 0.84 -12.15
CA TYR A 121 15.86 1.34 -13.14
C TYR A 121 14.41 1.01 -12.77
N ALA A 122 14.13 -0.16 -12.19
CA ALA A 122 12.80 -0.51 -11.71
C ALA A 122 12.35 0.37 -10.53
N ILE A 123 13.27 0.74 -9.62
CA ILE A 123 12.99 1.71 -8.54
C ILE A 123 12.66 3.08 -9.13
N ILE A 124 13.46 3.58 -10.08
CA ILE A 124 13.19 4.86 -10.75
C ILE A 124 11.85 4.81 -11.50
N GLY A 125 11.62 3.77 -12.28
CA GLY A 125 10.36 3.54 -12.98
C GLY A 125 9.16 3.44 -12.04
N GLY A 126 9.36 2.84 -10.86
CA GLY A 126 8.36 2.79 -9.81
C GLY A 126 8.06 4.17 -9.23
N ILE A 127 9.06 5.01 -8.92
CA ILE A 127 8.84 6.37 -8.43
C ILE A 127 8.09 7.21 -9.48
N VAL A 128 8.52 7.15 -10.73
CA VAL A 128 7.86 7.86 -11.85
C VAL A 128 6.43 7.34 -12.04
N GLY A 129 6.23 6.02 -12.06
CA GLY A 129 4.93 5.40 -12.20
C GLY A 129 3.99 5.73 -11.04
N ALA A 130 4.50 5.75 -9.80
CA ALA A 130 3.74 6.13 -8.61
C ALA A 130 3.24 7.56 -8.69
N ARG A 131 4.09 8.47 -9.19
CA ARG A 131 3.74 9.88 -9.38
C ARG A 131 2.72 10.05 -10.50
N LEU A 132 2.95 9.44 -11.66
CA LEU A 132 1.99 9.47 -12.77
C LEU A 132 0.64 8.90 -12.35
N GLY A 133 0.63 7.76 -11.65
CA GLY A 133 -0.59 7.17 -11.09
C GLY A 133 -1.31 8.11 -10.13
N TYR A 134 -0.58 8.84 -9.28
CA TYR A 134 -1.18 9.84 -8.38
C TYR A 134 -1.83 10.99 -9.14
N VAL A 135 -1.16 11.51 -10.17
CA VAL A 135 -1.71 12.56 -11.04
C VAL A 135 -2.94 12.07 -11.80
N LEU A 136 -2.92 10.83 -12.29
CA LEU A 136 -4.03 10.22 -13.02
C LEU A 136 -5.29 10.03 -12.16
N VAL A 137 -5.12 9.66 -10.89
CA VAL A 137 -6.26 9.52 -9.96
C VAL A 137 -6.84 10.90 -9.59
N ASN A 138 -5.99 11.93 -9.50
CA ASN A 138 -6.37 13.28 -9.10
C ASN A 138 -6.38 14.27 -10.27
N LEU A 139 -6.73 13.82 -11.49
CA LEU A 139 -6.65 14.62 -12.72
C LEU A 139 -7.35 15.97 -12.62
N ARG A 140 -8.44 16.06 -11.86
CA ARG A 140 -9.20 17.30 -11.67
C ARG A 140 -8.39 18.37 -10.95
N ASP A 141 -7.57 17.98 -9.98
CA ASP A 141 -6.75 18.90 -9.18
C ASP A 141 -5.54 19.40 -9.98
N PHE A 142 -5.05 18.58 -10.92
CA PHE A 142 -3.91 18.90 -11.78
C PHE A 142 -4.31 19.53 -13.13
N ALA A 143 -5.59 19.51 -13.51
CA ALA A 143 -6.08 20.07 -14.77
C ALA A 143 -5.80 21.58 -14.89
N ALA A 144 -5.88 22.31 -13.78
CA ALA A 144 -5.60 23.75 -13.73
C ALA A 144 -4.10 24.08 -13.74
N ALA A 145 -3.22 23.13 -13.39
CA ALA A 145 -1.78 23.34 -13.35
C ALA A 145 -1.00 22.04 -13.63
N PRO A 146 -0.92 21.59 -14.90
CA PRO A 146 -0.36 20.29 -15.25
C PRO A 146 1.11 20.12 -14.83
N LEU A 147 1.88 21.21 -14.83
CA LEU A 147 3.29 21.23 -14.41
C LEU A 147 3.49 20.87 -12.93
N ARG A 148 2.47 21.04 -12.06
CA ARG A 148 2.52 20.58 -10.66
C ARG A 148 2.59 19.06 -10.55
N GLY A 149 2.11 18.35 -11.57
CA GLY A 149 2.24 16.90 -11.65
C GLY A 149 3.69 16.41 -11.60
N PHE A 150 4.66 17.22 -12.02
CA PHE A 150 6.09 16.88 -11.96
C PHE A 150 6.80 17.36 -10.68
N MET A 151 6.15 18.22 -9.89
CA MET A 151 6.72 18.82 -8.69
C MET A 151 6.48 17.92 -7.47
N ILE A 152 7.29 16.87 -7.34
CA ILE A 152 7.22 15.88 -6.23
C ILE A 152 7.48 16.53 -4.85
N TRP A 153 8.26 17.62 -4.84
CA TRP A 153 8.62 18.35 -3.61
C TRP A 153 7.52 19.29 -3.09
N VAL A 154 6.49 19.58 -3.89
CA VAL A 154 5.36 20.44 -3.49
C VAL A 154 4.19 19.58 -3.02
N ASP A 155 3.83 18.56 -3.81
CA ASP A 155 2.78 17.61 -3.47
C ASP A 155 3.41 16.22 -3.33
N ALA A 156 3.56 15.70 -2.11
CA ALA A 156 4.23 14.41 -1.85
C ALA A 156 3.42 13.16 -2.27
N GLY A 157 2.35 13.33 -3.06
CA GLY A 157 1.46 12.26 -3.46
C GLY A 157 2.12 11.22 -4.38
N LEU A 158 2.07 9.96 -3.95
CA LEU A 158 2.55 8.78 -4.65
C LEU A 158 1.52 7.65 -4.52
N THR A 159 1.32 6.87 -5.58
CA THR A 159 0.43 5.70 -5.56
C THR A 159 1.21 4.39 -5.60
N PHE A 160 0.83 3.45 -4.74
CA PHE A 160 1.44 2.11 -4.72
C PHE A 160 1.25 1.37 -6.05
N TYR A 161 0.04 1.38 -6.60
CA TYR A 161 -0.27 0.70 -7.86
C TYR A 161 0.47 1.31 -9.06
N GLY A 162 0.63 2.64 -9.08
CA GLY A 162 1.47 3.30 -10.08
C GLY A 162 2.93 2.87 -9.99
N ALA A 163 3.47 2.71 -8.76
CA ALA A 163 4.82 2.19 -8.55
C ALA A 163 4.99 0.76 -9.07
N LEU A 164 4.02 -0.11 -8.75
CA LEU A 164 4.04 -1.49 -9.20
C LEU A 164 4.04 -1.59 -10.74
N LEU A 165 3.16 -0.83 -11.41
CA LEU A 165 3.06 -0.83 -12.86
C LEU A 165 4.31 -0.22 -13.53
N GLY A 166 4.82 0.89 -13.00
CA GLY A 166 6.02 1.55 -13.52
C GLY A 166 7.27 0.67 -13.41
N GLY A 167 7.47 0.05 -12.25
CA GLY A 167 8.58 -0.90 -12.04
C GLY A 167 8.45 -2.15 -12.91
N ALA A 168 7.24 -2.73 -13.03
CA ALA A 168 6.99 -3.88 -13.89
C ALA A 168 7.20 -3.57 -15.38
N LEU A 169 6.81 -2.39 -15.84
CA LEU A 169 7.03 -1.93 -17.20
C LEU A 169 8.53 -1.83 -17.51
N VAL A 170 9.31 -1.23 -16.61
CA VAL A 170 10.77 -1.17 -16.75
C VAL A 170 11.38 -2.56 -16.76
N ALA A 171 10.96 -3.45 -15.84
CA ALA A 171 11.46 -4.82 -15.79
C ALA A 171 11.18 -5.58 -17.11
N TRP A 172 10.00 -5.38 -17.69
CA TRP A 172 9.64 -5.97 -18.98
C TRP A 172 10.47 -5.41 -20.14
N VAL A 173 10.61 -4.09 -20.25
CA VAL A 173 11.37 -3.44 -21.32
C VAL A 173 12.86 -3.78 -21.22
N TYR A 174 13.44 -3.70 -20.03
CA TYR A 174 14.85 -4.00 -19.79
C TYR A 174 15.14 -5.48 -20.03
N GLY A 175 14.27 -6.37 -19.51
CA GLY A 175 14.40 -7.81 -19.69
C GLY A 175 14.29 -8.23 -21.16
N ARG A 176 13.36 -7.65 -21.92
CA ARG A 176 13.18 -7.95 -23.34
C ARG A 176 14.40 -7.58 -24.19
N LYS A 177 15.16 -6.54 -23.81
CA LYS A 177 16.40 -6.16 -24.48
C LYS A 177 17.56 -7.13 -24.23
N ARG A 178 17.40 -8.08 -23.29
CA ARG A 178 18.42 -9.04 -22.83
C ARG A 178 17.96 -10.49 -22.94
N ASP A 179 16.85 -10.73 -23.66
CA ASP A 179 16.20 -12.04 -23.77
C ASP A 179 15.79 -12.66 -22.42
N TRP A 180 15.66 -11.85 -21.37
CA TRP A 180 15.15 -12.30 -20.08
C TRP A 180 13.63 -12.28 -20.08
N ARG A 181 13.02 -13.42 -19.75
CA ARG A 181 11.56 -13.54 -19.72
C ARG A 181 11.04 -12.91 -18.43
N LEU A 182 10.00 -12.07 -18.55
CA LEU A 182 9.38 -11.40 -17.40
C LEU A 182 9.01 -12.36 -16.24
N PRO A 183 8.48 -13.58 -16.47
CA PRO A 183 8.22 -14.52 -15.39
C PRO A 183 9.48 -14.98 -14.63
N GLN A 184 10.64 -15.06 -15.30
CA GLN A 184 11.91 -15.39 -14.65
C GLN A 184 12.40 -14.23 -13.79
N ILE A 185 12.27 -12.99 -14.28
CA ILE A 185 12.60 -11.78 -13.52
C ILE A 185 11.71 -11.72 -12.27
N ALA A 186 10.40 -11.92 -12.44
CA ALA A 186 9.43 -11.89 -11.36
C ALA A 186 9.70 -12.98 -10.31
N ASP A 187 10.00 -14.22 -10.74
CA ASP A 187 10.36 -15.31 -9.84
C ASP A 187 11.66 -14.99 -9.06
N ALA A 188 12.68 -14.44 -9.73
CA ALA A 188 13.94 -14.08 -9.07
C ALA A 188 13.74 -12.96 -8.03
N ALA A 189 12.86 -12.00 -8.32
CA ALA A 189 12.58 -10.87 -7.44
C ALA A 189 11.65 -11.20 -6.27
N ALA A 190 10.74 -12.18 -6.41
CA ALA A 190 9.66 -12.44 -5.44
C ALA A 190 10.13 -12.64 -3.99
N PRO A 191 11.19 -13.40 -3.70
CA PRO A 191 11.70 -13.55 -2.33
C PRO A 191 12.31 -12.24 -1.81
N GLY A 192 13.04 -11.51 -2.66
CA GLY A 192 13.56 -10.19 -2.32
C GLY A 192 12.45 -9.18 -2.00
N LEU A 193 11.33 -9.23 -2.73
CA LEU A 193 10.15 -8.41 -2.46
C LEU A 193 9.51 -8.75 -1.10
N ALA A 194 9.39 -10.04 -0.75
CA ALA A 194 8.87 -10.46 0.54
C ALA A 194 9.77 -9.98 1.70
N LEU A 195 11.08 -10.16 1.57
CA LEU A 195 12.05 -9.69 2.55
C LEU A 195 12.05 -8.16 2.68
N GLY A 196 12.05 -7.45 1.56
CA GLY A 196 11.97 -5.99 1.53
C GLY A 196 10.69 -5.48 2.19
N TYR A 197 9.56 -6.11 1.93
CA TYR A 197 8.30 -5.76 2.59
C TYR A 197 8.36 -5.95 4.11
N ALA A 198 8.95 -7.04 4.58
CA ALA A 198 9.14 -7.27 6.02
C ALA A 198 9.95 -6.16 6.70
N ILE A 199 11.04 -5.72 6.06
CA ILE A 199 11.90 -4.62 6.54
C ILE A 199 11.15 -3.29 6.50
N ALA A 200 10.42 -3.00 5.41
CA ALA A 200 9.65 -1.76 5.27
C ALA A 200 8.56 -1.64 6.33
N MET A 201 7.96 -2.74 6.78
CA MET A 201 6.96 -2.73 7.85
C MET A 201 7.54 -2.36 9.22
N ILE A 202 8.81 -2.69 9.49
CA ILE A 202 9.50 -2.20 10.70
C ILE A 202 9.63 -0.67 10.62
N GLY A 203 10.02 -0.13 9.46
CA GLY A 203 10.03 1.31 9.23
C GLY A 203 8.65 1.96 9.40
N ALA A 204 7.59 1.31 8.91
CA ALA A 204 6.22 1.79 9.03
C ALA A 204 5.76 1.83 10.49
N LEU A 205 6.14 0.84 11.31
CA LEU A 205 5.87 0.83 12.75
C LEU A 205 6.53 2.04 13.44
N LEU A 206 7.82 2.25 13.16
CA LEU A 206 8.61 3.34 13.76
C LEU A 206 8.17 4.72 13.29
N TYR A 207 7.47 4.82 12.17
CA TYR A 207 6.90 6.08 11.68
C TYR A 207 5.46 6.28 12.19
N GLY A 208 4.74 5.20 12.49
CA GLY A 208 3.32 5.23 12.86
C GLY A 208 2.37 5.18 11.66
N LEU A 209 2.73 4.52 10.55
CA LEU A 209 1.86 4.31 9.38
C LEU A 209 1.12 2.97 9.44
N ASN A 210 -0.11 2.90 8.93
CA ASN A 210 -0.89 1.66 8.80
C ASN A 210 -1.12 0.92 10.13
N TYR A 211 -1.44 1.66 11.18
CA TYR A 211 -1.64 1.12 12.53
C TYR A 211 -2.96 0.36 12.67
N GLY A 212 -3.01 -0.51 13.67
CA GLY A 212 -4.18 -1.30 13.99
C GLY A 212 -5.23 -0.54 14.81
N ARG A 213 -6.40 -1.15 14.91
CA ARG A 213 -7.51 -0.70 15.77
C ARG A 213 -7.10 -0.79 17.25
N PRO A 214 -7.70 0.04 18.13
CA PRO A 214 -7.50 -0.05 19.57
C PRO A 214 -7.81 -1.46 20.10
N THR A 215 -7.04 -1.93 21.07
CA THR A 215 -7.13 -3.31 21.58
C THR A 215 -6.56 -3.45 22.98
N HIS A 216 -6.86 -4.57 23.64
CA HIS A 216 -6.39 -4.90 24.98
C HIS A 216 -5.60 -6.22 25.03
N VAL A 217 -5.16 -6.74 23.88
CA VAL A 217 -4.32 -7.94 23.83
C VAL A 217 -2.97 -7.70 24.53
N PRO A 218 -2.34 -8.71 25.14
CA PRO A 218 -1.13 -8.52 25.96
C PRO A 218 0.11 -8.08 25.17
N TRP A 219 0.10 -8.20 23.84
CA TRP A 219 1.15 -7.71 22.94
C TRP A 219 0.77 -6.41 22.21
N ALA A 220 -0.24 -5.68 22.69
CA ALA A 220 -0.58 -4.38 22.15
C ALA A 220 0.59 -3.39 22.31
N VAL A 221 0.77 -2.51 21.32
CA VAL A 221 1.79 -1.45 21.37
C VAL A 221 1.09 -0.12 21.55
N MET A 222 1.64 0.73 22.42
CA MET A 222 1.15 2.09 22.60
C MET A 222 1.48 2.92 21.36
N LEU A 223 0.45 3.31 20.61
CA LEU A 223 0.56 4.24 19.48
C LEU A 223 -0.47 5.35 19.67
N PHE A 224 -0.04 6.60 19.56
CA PHE A 224 -0.90 7.79 19.70
C PHE A 224 -1.64 7.88 21.05
N GLY A 225 -1.04 7.33 22.11
CA GLY A 225 -1.57 7.41 23.48
C GLY A 225 -2.58 6.32 23.85
N GLU A 226 -2.77 5.30 23.01
CA GLU A 226 -3.67 4.18 23.30
C GLU A 226 -3.07 2.83 22.83
N PRO A 227 -3.42 1.71 23.48
CA PRO A 227 -2.95 0.39 23.07
C PRO A 227 -3.64 -0.03 21.77
N ARG A 228 -2.84 -0.33 20.74
CA ARG A 228 -3.31 -0.71 19.41
C ARG A 228 -2.67 -2.01 18.94
N HIS A 229 -3.36 -2.70 18.03
CA HIS A 229 -2.77 -3.84 17.34
C HIS A 229 -1.52 -3.38 16.55
N PRO A 230 -0.33 -3.95 16.78
CA PRO A 230 0.85 -3.66 15.96
C PRO A 230 0.77 -4.42 14.63
N THR A 231 -0.16 -4.04 13.78
CA THR A 231 -0.42 -4.65 12.47
C THR A 231 0.81 -4.72 11.58
N GLN A 232 1.74 -3.77 11.72
CA GLN A 232 3.01 -3.75 11.01
C GLN A 232 3.92 -4.91 11.45
N LEU A 233 3.97 -5.24 12.75
CA LEU A 233 4.67 -6.43 13.23
C LEU A 233 4.02 -7.71 12.71
N TYR A 234 2.68 -7.76 12.65
CA TYR A 234 1.98 -8.90 12.06
C TYR A 234 2.37 -9.08 10.59
N LEU A 235 2.44 -7.97 9.83
CA LEU A 235 2.87 -7.96 8.43
C LEU A 235 4.35 -8.31 8.27
N THR A 236 5.23 -7.87 9.16
CA THR A 236 6.65 -8.27 9.17
C THR A 236 6.77 -9.78 9.34
N VAL A 237 6.10 -10.36 10.35
CA VAL A 237 6.15 -11.80 10.61
C VAL A 237 5.55 -12.58 9.44
N ALA A 238 4.41 -12.17 8.92
CA ALA A 238 3.80 -12.81 7.77
C ALA A 238 4.70 -12.76 6.53
N ALA A 239 5.30 -11.60 6.24
CA ALA A 239 6.20 -11.46 5.08
C ALA A 239 7.50 -12.26 5.24
N LEU A 240 8.04 -12.40 6.45
CA LEU A 240 9.14 -13.32 6.73
C LEU A 240 8.74 -14.79 6.56
N ALA A 241 7.54 -15.16 7.00
CA ALA A 241 7.01 -16.51 6.76
C ALA A 241 6.85 -16.78 5.26
N VAL A 242 6.32 -15.82 4.50
CA VAL A 242 6.25 -15.89 3.03
C VAL A 242 7.65 -16.02 2.43
N TYR A 243 8.62 -15.21 2.86
CA TYR A 243 10.00 -15.30 2.41
C TYR A 243 10.61 -16.70 2.63
N VAL A 244 10.41 -17.29 3.81
CA VAL A 244 10.87 -18.65 4.12
C VAL A 244 10.17 -19.70 3.26
N VAL A 245 8.85 -19.58 3.06
CA VAL A 245 8.10 -20.48 2.17
C VAL A 245 8.60 -20.37 0.73
N LEU A 246 8.89 -19.16 0.25
CA LEU A 246 9.45 -18.96 -1.07
C LEU A 246 10.86 -19.52 -1.19
N LEU A 247 11.71 -19.38 -0.16
CA LEU A 247 13.03 -20.03 -0.11
C LEU A 247 12.94 -21.55 -0.22
N ALA A 248 12.00 -22.15 0.51
CA ALA A 248 11.79 -23.60 0.49
C ALA A 248 11.23 -24.06 -0.87
N ALA A 249 10.20 -23.37 -1.37
CA ALA A 249 9.65 -23.60 -2.70
C ALA A 249 10.71 -23.42 -3.78
N ASP A 250 11.67 -22.50 -3.55
CA ASP A 250 12.73 -22.16 -4.50
C ASP A 250 13.71 -23.31 -4.79
N ARG A 251 13.77 -24.30 -3.89
CA ARG A 251 14.61 -25.50 -4.03
C ARG A 251 14.03 -26.54 -4.98
N ILE A 252 12.74 -26.45 -5.31
CA ILE A 252 12.04 -27.44 -6.12
C ILE A 252 11.93 -26.93 -7.57
N PRO A 253 12.47 -27.62 -8.59
CA PRO A 253 12.37 -27.19 -9.99
C PRO A 253 10.92 -26.90 -10.39
N ARG A 254 10.69 -25.73 -10.99
CA ARG A 254 9.34 -25.28 -11.36
C ARG A 254 9.37 -24.45 -12.64
N PRO A 255 8.28 -24.42 -13.43
CA PRO A 255 8.19 -23.55 -14.59
C PRO A 255 8.22 -22.07 -14.15
N PRO A 256 8.76 -21.18 -15.01
CA PRO A 256 8.84 -19.75 -14.73
C PRO A 256 7.48 -19.11 -14.41
N GLY A 257 7.47 -18.21 -13.44
CA GLY A 257 6.31 -17.45 -12.97
C GLY A 257 5.60 -18.06 -11.76
N ARG A 258 5.81 -19.35 -11.46
CA ARG A 258 5.13 -20.00 -10.33
C ARG A 258 5.57 -19.45 -8.97
N LEU A 259 6.83 -19.06 -8.82
CA LEU A 259 7.31 -18.54 -7.53
C LEU A 259 6.71 -17.17 -7.24
N PHE A 260 6.63 -16.32 -8.26
CA PHE A 260 6.00 -15.02 -8.18
C PHE A 260 4.51 -15.12 -7.86
N TRP A 261 3.76 -15.98 -8.55
CA TRP A 261 2.33 -16.13 -8.25
C TRP A 261 2.08 -16.77 -6.88
N LEU A 262 2.96 -17.65 -6.42
CA LEU A 262 2.92 -18.14 -5.04
C LEU A 262 3.14 -16.99 -4.04
N PHE A 263 4.11 -16.10 -4.29
CA PHE A 263 4.33 -14.90 -3.50
C PHE A 263 3.07 -14.01 -3.45
N VAL A 264 2.47 -13.71 -4.61
CA VAL A 264 1.25 -12.90 -4.70
C VAL A 264 0.11 -13.53 -3.90
N LEU A 265 -0.10 -14.85 -4.04
CA LEU A 265 -1.15 -15.57 -3.32
C LEU A 265 -0.93 -15.51 -1.80
N LEU A 266 0.27 -15.84 -1.33
CA LEU A 266 0.58 -15.87 0.10
C LEU A 266 0.49 -14.47 0.72
N MET A 267 0.98 -13.45 0.00
CA MET A 267 0.87 -12.06 0.44
C MET A 267 -0.58 -11.57 0.44
N ALA A 268 -1.40 -11.97 -0.53
CA ALA A 268 -2.82 -11.64 -0.56
C ALA A 268 -3.55 -12.22 0.67
N VAL A 269 -3.32 -13.50 0.97
CA VAL A 269 -3.90 -14.17 2.15
C VAL A 269 -3.46 -13.46 3.44
N ALA A 270 -2.17 -13.22 3.60
CA ALA A 270 -1.63 -12.51 4.76
C ALA A 270 -2.22 -11.10 4.89
N ARG A 271 -2.31 -10.36 3.77
CA ARG A 271 -2.81 -9.00 3.76
C ARG A 271 -4.28 -8.94 4.14
N ILE A 272 -5.13 -9.81 3.58
CA ILE A 272 -6.56 -9.89 3.91
C ILE A 272 -6.75 -10.21 5.39
N GLY A 273 -6.05 -11.22 5.91
CA GLY A 273 -6.18 -11.65 7.31
C GLY A 273 -5.74 -10.57 8.30
N ILE A 274 -4.62 -9.89 8.03
CA ILE A 274 -4.10 -8.85 8.93
C ILE A 274 -4.92 -7.55 8.83
N ASP A 275 -5.50 -7.26 7.67
CA ASP A 275 -6.27 -6.04 7.47
C ASP A 275 -7.51 -5.94 8.37
N VAL A 276 -8.05 -7.09 8.82
CA VAL A 276 -9.16 -7.13 9.79
C VAL A 276 -8.82 -6.37 11.08
N PHE A 277 -7.54 -6.37 11.46
CA PHE A 277 -7.04 -5.65 12.64
C PHE A 277 -6.64 -4.20 12.33
N MET A 278 -6.58 -3.82 11.05
CA MET A 278 -6.13 -2.50 10.63
C MET A 278 -7.24 -1.45 10.77
N ASP A 279 -6.84 -0.25 11.18
CA ASP A 279 -7.75 0.90 11.27
C ASP A 279 -7.85 1.59 9.90
N SER A 280 -8.43 0.87 8.92
CA SER A 280 -8.57 1.33 7.53
C SER A 280 -10.02 1.67 7.19
N PRO A 281 -10.26 2.71 6.37
CA PRO A 281 -11.60 3.03 5.90
C PRO A 281 -12.13 1.92 4.97
N HIS A 282 -13.44 1.66 5.08
CA HIS A 282 -14.15 0.74 4.20
C HIS A 282 -14.48 1.45 2.89
N VAL A 283 -14.26 0.76 1.77
CA VAL A 283 -14.45 1.31 0.41
C VAL A 283 -15.61 0.64 -0.31
N LEU A 284 -15.95 -0.60 0.04
CA LEU A 284 -17.05 -1.36 -0.59
C LEU A 284 -17.72 -2.27 0.45
N ASP A 285 -18.98 -2.01 0.82
CA ASP A 285 -19.83 -2.88 1.67
C ASP A 285 -19.08 -3.58 2.83
N GLY A 286 -18.36 -2.82 3.64
CA GLY A 286 -17.63 -3.34 4.80
C GLY A 286 -16.28 -3.99 4.49
N LEU A 287 -15.82 -3.96 3.23
CA LEU A 287 -14.46 -4.31 2.82
C LEU A 287 -13.59 -3.07 2.67
N THR A 288 -12.34 -3.20 3.11
CA THR A 288 -11.32 -2.18 2.88
C THR A 288 -10.73 -2.28 1.47
N LEU A 289 -10.05 -1.22 1.02
CA LEU A 289 -9.32 -1.24 -0.25
C LEU A 289 -8.28 -2.38 -0.31
N ALA A 290 -7.61 -2.65 0.81
CA ALA A 290 -6.59 -3.69 0.87
C ALA A 290 -7.18 -5.09 0.76
N GLN A 291 -8.37 -5.32 1.33
CA GLN A 291 -9.08 -6.60 1.19
C GLN A 291 -9.55 -6.80 -0.25
N VAL A 292 -10.17 -5.79 -0.88
CA VAL A 292 -10.60 -5.87 -2.28
C VAL A 292 -9.41 -6.17 -3.20
N ALA A 293 -8.32 -5.41 -3.06
CA ALA A 293 -7.11 -5.64 -3.83
C ALA A 293 -6.51 -7.03 -3.57
N GLY A 294 -6.51 -7.48 -2.30
CA GLY A 294 -6.06 -8.80 -1.90
C GLY A 294 -6.88 -9.92 -2.55
N PHE A 295 -8.22 -9.82 -2.56
CA PHE A 295 -9.07 -10.83 -3.19
C PHE A 295 -8.84 -10.91 -4.69
N LEU A 296 -8.76 -9.77 -5.38
CA LEU A 296 -8.48 -9.72 -6.82
C LEU A 296 -7.10 -10.30 -7.14
N ALA A 297 -6.06 -9.91 -6.39
CA ALA A 297 -4.71 -10.41 -6.58
C ALA A 297 -4.61 -11.92 -6.26
N GLY A 298 -5.27 -12.39 -5.21
CA GLY A 298 -5.32 -13.79 -4.81
C GLY A 298 -6.03 -14.65 -5.85
N ALA A 299 -7.20 -14.21 -6.35
CA ALA A 299 -7.92 -14.91 -7.41
C ALA A 299 -7.08 -15.00 -8.69
N LEU A 300 -6.44 -13.90 -9.10
CA LEU A 300 -5.54 -13.89 -10.25
C LEU A 300 -4.36 -14.84 -10.04
N ALA A 301 -3.76 -14.86 -8.84
CA ALA A 301 -2.66 -15.75 -8.52
C ALA A 301 -3.06 -17.23 -8.57
N VAL A 302 -4.24 -17.60 -8.06
CA VAL A 302 -4.77 -18.97 -8.17
C VAL A 302 -4.92 -19.35 -9.63
N VAL A 303 -5.59 -18.51 -10.44
CA VAL A 303 -5.77 -18.77 -11.88
C VAL A 303 -4.42 -18.96 -12.57
N MET A 304 -3.44 -18.11 -12.29
CA MET A 304 -2.11 -18.20 -12.89
C MET A 304 -1.32 -19.43 -12.43
N LEU A 305 -1.47 -19.86 -11.17
CA LEU A 305 -0.85 -21.09 -10.65
C LEU A 305 -1.47 -22.35 -11.24
N LEU A 306 -2.76 -22.32 -11.57
CA LEU A 306 -3.48 -23.42 -12.22
C LEU A 306 -3.15 -23.49 -13.72
N MET A 307 -3.06 -22.35 -14.41
CA MET A 307 -2.68 -22.29 -15.82
C MET A 307 -1.19 -22.54 -16.07
N GLY A 308 -0.34 -22.26 -15.08
CA GLY A 308 1.11 -22.47 -15.15
C GLY A 308 1.50 -23.95 -15.06
N GLY A 309 1.22 -24.73 -16.12
CA GLY A 309 1.42 -26.18 -16.16
C GLY A 309 2.10 -26.71 -17.42
N ARG A 310 3.44 -26.85 -17.37
CA ARG A 310 4.23 -28.08 -17.63
C ARG A 310 5.70 -27.76 -17.37
N SER A 311 6.36 -28.58 -16.57
CA SER A 311 7.80 -28.48 -16.30
C SER A 311 8.56 -28.52 -17.62
N VAL A 312 9.41 -27.53 -17.88
CA VAL A 312 10.41 -27.66 -18.96
C VAL A 312 11.37 -28.76 -18.51
N PRO A 313 11.51 -29.87 -19.25
CA PRO A 313 12.44 -30.94 -18.88
C PRO A 313 13.86 -30.37 -18.77
N ALA A 314 14.60 -30.80 -17.75
CA ALA A 314 15.94 -30.33 -17.43
C ALA A 314 16.92 -30.31 -18.63
N GLY A 315 16.67 -31.14 -19.66
CA GLY A 315 17.47 -31.21 -20.89
C GLY A 315 17.39 -29.98 -21.82
N GLN A 316 16.33 -29.16 -21.77
CA GLN A 316 16.24 -27.95 -22.61
C GLN A 316 16.92 -26.72 -21.99
N ALA A 317 17.17 -26.72 -20.68
CA ALA A 317 17.94 -25.66 -20.02
C ALA A 317 19.43 -25.72 -20.38
N ALA A 318 19.96 -26.93 -20.63
CA ALA A 318 21.34 -27.14 -21.08
C ALA A 318 21.53 -26.90 -22.59
N ALA A 319 20.50 -27.14 -23.41
CA ALA A 319 20.57 -26.95 -24.86
C ALA A 319 20.57 -25.48 -25.30
N GLY A 320 20.10 -24.56 -24.45
CA GLY A 320 20.06 -23.12 -24.74
C GLY A 320 21.32 -22.34 -24.32
N SER A 321 22.24 -22.94 -23.57
CA SER A 321 23.42 -22.22 -23.05
C SER A 321 24.64 -22.27 -23.96
N GLY A 322 24.66 -23.07 -25.03
CA GLY A 322 25.82 -23.17 -25.93
C GLY A 322 27.16 -23.56 -25.26
N VAL A 323 27.11 -23.94 -23.97
CA VAL A 323 28.26 -24.37 -23.19
C VAL A 323 28.20 -25.89 -23.16
N GLU A 324 29.05 -26.49 -23.99
CA GLU A 324 29.31 -27.92 -23.98
C GLU A 324 29.79 -28.33 -22.57
N PRO A 325 29.25 -29.39 -21.96
CA PRO A 325 29.73 -29.87 -20.67
C PRO A 325 31.21 -30.23 -20.80
N ILE A 326 32.07 -29.59 -20.00
CA ILE A 326 33.47 -29.97 -19.87
C ILE A 326 33.49 -31.44 -19.41
N ALA A 327 33.92 -32.32 -20.32
CA ALA A 327 34.07 -33.74 -20.02
C ALA A 327 35.03 -33.91 -18.82
N PRO A 328 34.73 -34.80 -17.87
CA PRO A 328 35.67 -35.09 -16.80
C PRO A 328 36.98 -35.61 -17.41
N PRO A 329 38.14 -35.23 -16.84
CA PRO A 329 39.42 -35.71 -17.33
C PRO A 329 39.43 -37.24 -17.34
N SER A 330 39.68 -37.81 -18.52
CA SER A 330 39.89 -39.24 -18.69
C SER A 330 40.96 -39.68 -17.68
N ALA A 331 40.61 -40.61 -16.80
CA ALA A 331 41.58 -41.29 -15.95
C ALA A 331 42.59 -41.98 -16.87
N GLY A 332 43.75 -41.33 -17.04
CA GLY A 332 44.89 -41.85 -17.76
C GLY A 332 45.30 -43.18 -17.14
N GLY A 333 45.33 -44.21 -17.98
CA GLY A 333 45.62 -45.57 -17.60
C GLY A 333 46.98 -45.76 -16.96
N SER A 334 47.02 -46.82 -16.16
CA SER A 334 48.21 -47.53 -15.69
C SER A 334 49.27 -47.73 -16.79
N HIS A 335 50.53 -47.43 -16.48
CA HIS A 335 51.70 -48.16 -16.98
C HIS A 335 52.91 -47.89 -16.08
N GLY A 336 53.59 -48.96 -15.64
CA GLY A 336 54.97 -48.94 -15.13
C GLY A 336 55.10 -49.19 -13.64
#